data_AF-A0A1Q3W4F8-F1
#
_entry.id   AF-A0A1Q3W4F8-F1
#
_cell.length_a   1.000
_cell.length_b   1.000
_cell.length_c   1.000
_cell.angle_alpha   90.00
_cell.angle_beta   90.00
_cell.angle_gamma   90.00
#
_symmetry.space_group_name_H-M   'P 1'
#
loop_
_entity.id
_entity.type
_entity.pdbx_description
1 polymer ?
#
loop_
_entity_poly.entity_id
_entity_poly.type
_entity_poly.pdbx_seq_one_letter_code
_entity_poly.pdbx_strand_id
1 'polypeptide(L)'
;MAKAVAERADILPVLAEVFRAHGYEGATLALLSEASGLGKGSLYHFFPGGKQQMCAEVLAEIDGWFAANIFRPLLEGDDPEAAIAGMIAAVERYFKSGRRVCLVGVVALGAARDAFAEPVRAYFKRWAEALASALRRCGCPAATARRRAEDAMLVIQGALVIARALDDPKVFSRAMADLKGRLLVDVASTEPV
;
A
#
# COMPACT_ATOMS: atom_id res chain seq x y z
N MET A 1 21.36 -14.37 -26.51
CA MET A 1 21.65 -13.84 -25.16
C MET A 1 20.92 -14.71 -24.16
N ALA A 2 21.64 -15.41 -23.28
CA ALA A 2 21.02 -16.28 -22.28
C ALA A 2 20.24 -15.42 -21.29
N LYS A 3 18.93 -15.68 -21.18
CA LYS A 3 18.06 -15.02 -20.21
C LYS A 3 18.58 -15.38 -18.82
N ALA A 4 18.93 -14.40 -18.00
CA ALA A 4 19.25 -14.65 -16.59
C ALA A 4 18.12 -15.51 -15.99
N VAL A 5 18.48 -16.53 -15.21
CA VAL A 5 17.49 -17.36 -14.51
C VAL A 5 16.75 -16.43 -13.57
N ALA A 6 15.54 -16.01 -13.95
CA ALA A 6 14.73 -15.15 -13.12
C ALA A 6 14.41 -15.91 -11.84
N GLU A 7 14.82 -15.37 -10.70
CA GLU A 7 14.40 -15.92 -9.43
C GLU A 7 12.96 -15.50 -9.15
N ARG A 8 12.26 -16.27 -8.32
CA ARG A 8 10.85 -16.02 -8.00
C ARG A 8 10.63 -14.59 -7.48
N ALA A 9 11.58 -14.07 -6.71
CA ALA A 9 11.57 -12.71 -6.17
C ALA A 9 11.64 -11.62 -7.25
N ASP A 10 12.34 -11.86 -8.37
CA ASP A 10 12.46 -10.88 -9.45
C ASP A 10 11.15 -10.73 -10.25
N ILE A 11 10.29 -11.75 -10.19
CA ILE A 11 9.07 -11.84 -10.99
C ILE A 11 7.91 -11.11 -10.30
N LEU A 12 7.82 -11.18 -8.97
CA LEU A 12 6.68 -10.63 -8.22
C LEU A 12 6.45 -9.12 -8.45
N PRO A 13 7.48 -8.23 -8.48
CA PRO A 13 7.27 -6.82 -8.78
C PRO A 13 6.61 -6.58 -10.14
N VAL A 14 6.96 -7.40 -11.14
CA VAL A 14 6.40 -7.32 -12.50
C VAL A 14 4.94 -7.76 -12.50
N LEU A 15 4.63 -8.90 -11.87
CA LEU A 15 3.25 -9.37 -11.74
C LEU A 15 2.39 -8.36 -10.99
N ALA A 16 2.95 -7.72 -9.97
CA ALA A 16 2.27 -6.70 -9.19
C ALA A 16 1.83 -5.50 -10.04
N GLU A 17 2.64 -5.06 -11.01
CA GLU A 17 2.23 -3.98 -11.93
C GLU A 17 1.12 -4.43 -12.88
N VAL A 18 1.11 -5.69 -13.35
CA VAL A 18 0.00 -6.23 -14.15
C VAL A 18 -1.30 -6.24 -13.33
N PHE A 19 -1.25 -6.73 -12.09
CA PHE A 19 -2.42 -6.72 -11.21
C PHE A 19 -2.90 -5.30 -10.88
N ARG A 20 -1.98 -4.32 -10.74
CA ARG A 20 -2.37 -2.91 -10.53
C ARG A 20 -3.07 -2.32 -11.74
N ALA A 21 -2.61 -2.65 -12.95
CA ALA A 21 -3.15 -2.10 -14.19
C ALA A 21 -4.50 -2.71 -14.56
N HIS A 22 -4.69 -4.01 -14.31
CA HIS A 22 -5.82 -4.78 -14.83
C HIS A 22 -6.77 -5.35 -13.75
N GLY A 23 -6.47 -5.16 -12.47
CA GLY A 23 -7.14 -5.88 -11.40
C GLY A 23 -6.82 -7.38 -11.41
N TYR A 24 -7.37 -8.12 -10.44
CA TYR A 24 -7.15 -9.56 -10.36
C TYR A 24 -7.80 -10.30 -11.54
N GLU A 25 -9.00 -9.91 -11.90
CA GLU A 25 -9.84 -10.53 -12.93
C GLU A 25 -9.22 -10.34 -14.31
N GLY A 26 -8.86 -9.09 -14.63
CA GLY A 26 -8.28 -8.70 -15.92
C GLY A 26 -6.82 -9.10 -16.10
N ALA A 27 -6.08 -9.39 -15.04
CA ALA A 27 -4.71 -9.91 -15.14
C ALA A 27 -4.71 -11.35 -15.69
N THR A 28 -4.80 -11.51 -17.01
CA THR A 28 -4.78 -12.82 -17.65
C THR A 28 -3.39 -13.46 -17.58
N LEU A 29 -3.31 -14.79 -17.65
CA LEU A 29 -2.02 -15.49 -17.75
C LEU A 29 -1.21 -15.09 -18.99
N ALA A 30 -1.87 -14.62 -20.06
CA ALA A 30 -1.17 -14.08 -21.22
C ALA A 30 -0.44 -12.77 -20.87
N LEU A 31 -1.12 -11.82 -20.22
CA LEU A 31 -0.51 -10.55 -19.79
C LEU A 31 0.61 -10.77 -18.76
N LEU A 32 0.40 -11.69 -17.81
CA LEU A 32 1.42 -12.05 -16.81
C LEU A 32 2.65 -12.71 -17.46
N SER A 33 2.43 -13.59 -18.45
CA SER A 33 3.48 -14.25 -19.23
C SER A 33 4.27 -13.25 -20.06
N GLU A 34 3.57 -12.33 -20.71
CA GLU A 34 4.17 -11.26 -21.51
C GLU A 34 5.03 -10.33 -20.64
N ALA A 35 4.46 -9.81 -19.56
CA ALA A 35 5.15 -8.87 -18.68
C ALA A 35 6.39 -9.49 -18.01
N SER A 36 6.28 -10.73 -17.49
CA SER A 36 7.42 -11.44 -16.89
C SER A 36 8.42 -11.98 -17.93
N GLY A 37 8.02 -12.01 -19.20
CA GLY A 37 8.73 -12.70 -20.27
C GLY A 37 8.80 -14.23 -20.09
N LEU A 38 8.15 -14.80 -19.09
CA LEU A 38 8.13 -16.25 -18.87
C LEU A 38 7.02 -16.88 -19.69
N GLY A 39 7.25 -18.06 -20.24
CA GLY A 39 6.16 -18.85 -20.84
C GLY A 39 5.13 -19.27 -19.77
N LYS A 40 3.89 -19.51 -20.17
CA LYS A 40 2.82 -19.96 -19.26
C LYS A 40 3.21 -21.20 -18.45
N GLY A 41 3.88 -22.17 -19.07
CA GLY A 41 4.38 -23.37 -18.37
C GLY A 41 5.40 -23.06 -17.28
N SER A 42 6.31 -22.11 -17.52
CA SER A 42 7.26 -21.64 -16.51
C SER A 42 6.55 -20.92 -15.36
N LEU A 43 5.55 -20.09 -15.66
CA LEU A 43 4.72 -19.47 -14.62
C LEU A 43 4.00 -20.50 -13.75
N TYR A 44 3.45 -21.57 -14.32
CA TYR A 44 2.86 -22.65 -13.53
C TYR A 44 3.88 -23.47 -12.75
N HIS A 45 5.10 -23.62 -13.28
CA HIS A 45 6.19 -24.25 -12.53
C HIS A 45 6.58 -23.40 -11.30
N PHE A 46 6.72 -22.08 -11.49
CA PHE A 46 6.99 -21.17 -10.40
C PHE A 46 5.81 -21.01 -9.46
N PHE A 47 4.57 -21.05 -9.94
CA PHE A 47 3.36 -20.83 -9.16
C PHE A 47 2.32 -21.93 -9.47
N PRO A 48 2.45 -23.12 -8.87
CA PRO A 48 1.54 -24.25 -9.13
C PRO A 48 0.07 -23.94 -8.83
N GLY A 49 -0.20 -23.08 -7.84
CA GLY A 49 -1.52 -22.55 -7.50
C GLY A 49 -2.02 -21.44 -8.46
N GLY A 50 -1.30 -21.20 -9.55
CA GLY A 50 -1.70 -20.31 -10.63
C GLY A 50 -1.85 -18.85 -10.22
N LYS A 51 -2.76 -18.14 -10.90
CA LYS A 51 -2.97 -16.70 -10.70
C LYS A 51 -3.31 -16.31 -9.25
N GLN A 52 -4.06 -17.17 -8.55
CA GLN A 52 -4.42 -16.91 -7.16
C GLN A 52 -3.18 -16.90 -6.26
N GLN A 53 -2.29 -17.90 -6.42
CA GLN A 53 -1.01 -17.93 -5.72
C GLN A 53 -0.14 -16.72 -6.08
N MET A 54 -0.02 -16.38 -7.37
CA MET A 54 0.74 -15.21 -7.82
C MET A 54 0.26 -13.93 -7.14
N CYS A 55 -1.05 -13.71 -7.08
CA CYS A 55 -1.64 -12.55 -6.41
C CYS A 55 -1.38 -12.58 -4.91
N ALA A 56 -1.55 -13.73 -4.25
CA ALA A 56 -1.30 -13.88 -2.82
C ALA A 56 0.16 -13.57 -2.45
N GLU A 57 1.13 -14.07 -3.24
CA GLU A 57 2.55 -13.80 -3.01
C GLU A 57 2.91 -12.33 -3.28
N VAL A 58 2.29 -11.70 -4.29
CA VAL A 58 2.41 -10.26 -4.53
C VAL A 58 1.86 -9.45 -3.34
N LEU A 59 0.69 -9.83 -2.80
CA LEU A 59 0.12 -9.15 -1.63
C LEU A 59 1.01 -9.32 -0.40
N ALA A 60 1.62 -10.50 -0.21
CA ALA A 60 2.57 -10.74 0.87
C ALA A 60 3.87 -9.93 0.71
N GLU A 61 4.39 -9.77 -0.51
CA GLU A 61 5.55 -8.91 -0.78
C GLU A 61 5.25 -7.45 -0.44
N ILE A 62 4.06 -6.97 -0.84
CA ILE A 62 3.58 -5.63 -0.48
C ILE A 62 3.48 -5.47 1.03
N ASP A 63 2.89 -6.45 1.73
CA ASP A 63 2.80 -6.41 3.18
C ASP A 63 4.18 -6.34 3.83
N GLY A 64 5.15 -7.13 3.36
CA GLY A 64 6.54 -7.10 3.84
C GLY A 64 7.19 -5.73 3.65
N TRP A 65 6.99 -5.10 2.49
CA TRP A 65 7.49 -3.75 2.23
C TRP A 65 6.84 -2.72 3.17
N PHE A 66 5.51 -2.75 3.34
CA PHE A 66 4.81 -1.84 4.25
C PHE A 66 5.18 -2.09 5.72
N ALA A 67 5.37 -3.35 6.13
CA ALA A 67 5.82 -3.69 7.46
C ALA A 67 7.18 -3.04 7.76
N ALA A 68 8.15 -3.19 6.85
CA ALA A 68 9.50 -2.67 7.03
C ALA A 68 9.60 -1.14 6.95
N ASN A 69 8.83 -0.51 6.05
CA ASN A 69 9.00 0.91 5.70
C ASN A 69 7.92 1.84 6.29
N ILE A 70 6.79 1.29 6.75
CA ILE A 70 5.66 2.06 7.27
C ILE A 70 5.30 1.61 8.69
N PHE A 71 4.90 0.35 8.87
CA PHE A 71 4.31 -0.10 10.14
C PHE A 71 5.34 -0.10 11.27
N ARG A 72 6.49 -0.74 11.06
CA ARG A 72 7.54 -0.83 12.08
C ARG A 72 8.08 0.55 12.48
N PRO A 73 8.44 1.47 11.56
CA PRO A 73 8.84 2.83 11.94
C PRO A 73 7.79 3.57 12.77
N LEU A 74 6.50 3.46 12.43
CA LEU A 74 5.41 4.10 13.19
C LEU A 74 5.23 3.51 14.59
N LEU A 75 5.43 2.20 14.75
CA LEU A 75 5.25 1.48 16.01
C LEU A 75 6.43 1.63 16.96
N GLU A 76 7.65 1.56 16.42
CA GLU A 76 8.88 1.35 17.18
C GLU A 76 9.84 2.53 17.13
N GLY A 77 9.70 3.47 16.19
CA GLY A 77 10.63 4.60 16.07
C GLY A 77 10.63 5.51 17.30
N ASP A 78 11.81 5.93 17.76
CA ASP A 78 11.99 6.71 18.99
C ASP A 78 11.30 8.08 18.92
N ASP A 79 11.36 8.73 17.76
CA ASP A 79 10.67 9.99 17.48
C ASP A 79 9.37 9.71 16.69
N PRO A 80 8.19 9.80 17.33
CA PRO A 80 6.92 9.51 16.67
C PRO A 80 6.53 10.56 15.61
N GLU A 81 6.96 11.82 15.75
CA GLU A 81 6.69 12.85 14.75
C GLU A 81 7.53 12.62 13.49
N ALA A 82 8.81 12.30 13.66
CA ALA A 82 9.68 11.91 12.55
C ALA A 82 9.18 10.62 11.88
N ALA A 83 8.67 9.65 12.63
CA ALA A 83 8.07 8.43 12.08
C ALA A 83 6.83 8.73 11.22
N ILE A 84 5.94 9.63 11.64
CA ILE A 84 4.77 10.05 10.87
C ILE A 84 5.21 10.79 9.60
N ALA A 85 6.17 11.70 9.69
CA ALA A 85 6.73 12.38 8.51
C ALA A 85 7.38 11.37 7.55
N GLY A 86 8.08 10.38 8.08
CA GLY A 86 8.69 9.28 7.33
C GLY A 86 7.67 8.41 6.62
N MET A 87 6.53 8.10 7.25
CA MET A 87 5.41 7.41 6.61
C MET A 87 4.93 8.18 5.39
N ILE A 88 4.67 9.49 5.51
CA ILE A 88 4.18 10.31 4.39
C ILE A 88 5.16 10.26 3.22
N ALA A 89 6.46 10.43 3.49
CA ALA A 89 7.49 10.37 2.45
C ALA A 89 7.59 8.97 1.80
N ALA A 90 7.46 7.90 2.59
CA ALA A 90 7.48 6.53 2.08
C ALA A 90 6.24 6.19 1.23
N VAL A 91 5.06 6.69 1.63
CA VAL A 91 3.81 6.61 0.87
C VAL A 91 3.94 7.32 -0.47
N GLU A 92 4.49 8.53 -0.50
CA GLU A 92 4.76 9.26 -1.75
C GLU A 92 5.67 8.47 -2.69
N ARG A 93 6.78 7.93 -2.18
CA ARG A 93 7.69 7.10 -2.99
C ARG A 93 7.02 5.84 -3.52
N TYR A 94 6.33 5.09 -2.65
CA TYR A 94 5.72 3.80 -3.02
C TYR A 94 4.66 3.96 -4.12
N PHE A 95 3.82 4.99 -4.00
CA PHE A 95 2.78 5.29 -4.97
C PHE A 95 3.25 6.19 -6.13
N LYS A 96 4.56 6.42 -6.28
CA LYS A 96 5.16 7.24 -7.35
C LYS A 96 4.48 8.61 -7.47
N SER A 97 4.25 9.26 -6.32
CA SER A 97 3.54 10.54 -6.21
C SER A 97 2.15 10.53 -6.87
N GLY A 98 1.39 9.44 -6.67
CA GLY A 98 0.03 9.28 -7.18
C GLY A 98 -0.08 8.63 -8.56
N ARG A 99 1.04 8.34 -9.23
CA ARG A 99 1.04 7.65 -10.55
C ARG A 99 0.83 6.14 -10.44
N ARG A 100 0.91 5.56 -9.25
CA ARG A 100 0.72 4.13 -9.01
C ARG A 100 -0.44 3.93 -8.05
N VAL A 101 -1.46 3.19 -8.48
CA VAL A 101 -2.64 2.89 -7.66
C VAL A 101 -2.32 1.90 -6.54
N CYS A 102 -3.16 1.87 -5.51
CA CYS A 102 -3.08 0.89 -4.42
C CYS A 102 -3.59 -0.47 -4.88
N LEU A 103 -2.68 -1.45 -5.04
CA LEU A 103 -3.08 -2.81 -5.43
C LEU A 103 -4.03 -3.46 -4.41
N VAL A 104 -3.74 -3.32 -3.12
CA VAL A 104 -4.61 -3.85 -2.06
C VAL A 104 -6.01 -3.21 -2.13
N GLY A 105 -6.08 -1.91 -2.45
CA GLY A 105 -7.33 -1.20 -2.71
C GLY A 105 -8.06 -1.70 -3.97
N VAL A 106 -7.33 -1.96 -5.06
CA VAL A 106 -7.90 -2.55 -6.29
C VAL A 106 -8.50 -3.92 -6.00
N VAL A 107 -7.80 -4.78 -5.26
CA VAL A 107 -8.32 -6.10 -4.85
C VAL A 107 -9.53 -5.95 -3.92
N ALA A 108 -9.51 -4.98 -3.00
CA ALA A 108 -10.61 -4.72 -2.08
C ALA A 108 -11.91 -4.30 -2.79
N LEU A 109 -11.81 -3.62 -3.93
CA LEU A 109 -12.94 -3.17 -4.73
C LEU A 109 -13.36 -4.19 -5.80
N GLY A 110 -12.49 -5.15 -6.14
CA GLY A 110 -12.72 -6.17 -7.16
C GLY A 110 -13.58 -7.35 -6.69
N ALA A 111 -14.02 -8.18 -7.62
CA ALA A 111 -14.83 -9.38 -7.33
C ALA A 111 -14.04 -10.44 -6.54
N ALA A 112 -12.71 -10.44 -6.69
CA ALA A 112 -11.81 -11.34 -5.98
C ALA A 112 -11.58 -10.97 -4.51
N ARG A 113 -12.18 -9.89 -4.01
CA ARG A 113 -12.00 -9.42 -2.63
C ARG A 113 -12.14 -10.55 -1.61
N ASP A 114 -13.15 -11.40 -1.73
CA ASP A 114 -13.40 -12.45 -0.73
C ASP A 114 -12.34 -13.55 -0.71
N ALA A 115 -11.72 -13.84 -1.86
CA ALA A 115 -10.59 -14.77 -1.94
C ALA A 115 -9.34 -14.23 -1.24
N PHE A 116 -9.27 -12.92 -1.01
CA PHE A 116 -8.14 -12.23 -0.36
C PHE A 116 -8.59 -11.39 0.85
N ALA A 117 -9.73 -11.74 1.48
CA ALA A 117 -10.35 -10.89 2.50
C ALA A 117 -9.44 -10.66 3.72
N GLU A 118 -8.71 -11.70 4.14
CA GLU A 118 -7.81 -11.67 5.29
C GLU A 118 -6.59 -10.75 5.05
N PRO A 119 -5.78 -10.92 3.99
CA PRO A 119 -4.66 -10.02 3.72
C PRO A 119 -5.10 -8.57 3.44
N VAL A 120 -6.22 -8.37 2.75
CA VAL A 120 -6.78 -7.02 2.51
C VAL A 120 -7.16 -6.35 3.84
N ARG A 121 -7.88 -7.05 4.72
CA ARG A 121 -8.28 -6.52 6.02
C ARG A 121 -7.07 -6.24 6.89
N ALA A 122 -6.13 -7.17 6.96
CA ALA A 122 -4.91 -7.05 7.76
C ALA A 122 -4.10 -5.83 7.35
N TYR A 123 -3.91 -5.60 6.04
CA TYR A 123 -3.18 -4.45 5.52
C TYR A 123 -3.73 -3.11 6.02
N PHE A 124 -5.02 -2.84 5.80
CA PHE A 124 -5.62 -1.55 6.19
C PHE A 124 -5.71 -1.40 7.71
N LYS A 125 -6.04 -2.48 8.43
CA LYS A 125 -6.12 -2.47 9.88
C LYS A 125 -4.75 -2.16 10.51
N ARG A 126 -3.70 -2.88 10.10
CA ARG A 126 -2.33 -2.69 10.63
C ARG A 126 -1.82 -1.29 10.35
N TRP A 127 -2.11 -0.74 9.18
CA TRP A 127 -1.71 0.63 8.86
C TRP A 127 -2.38 1.65 9.78
N ALA A 128 -3.71 1.59 9.90
CA ALA A 128 -4.45 2.50 10.79
C ALA A 128 -4.00 2.35 12.25
N GLU A 129 -3.79 1.13 12.73
CA GLU A 129 -3.32 0.86 14.09
C GLU A 129 -1.91 1.38 14.35
N ALA A 130 -0.99 1.19 13.41
CA ALA A 130 0.38 1.70 13.50
C ALA A 130 0.41 3.23 13.56
N LEU A 131 -0.33 3.90 12.69
CA LEU A 131 -0.43 5.36 12.68
C LEU A 131 -1.11 5.89 13.95
N ALA A 132 -2.20 5.26 14.38
CA ALA A 132 -2.85 5.63 15.64
C ALA A 132 -1.91 5.44 16.84
N SER A 133 -1.05 4.42 16.83
CA SER A 133 -0.02 4.23 17.85
C SER A 133 0.98 5.37 17.87
N ALA A 134 1.53 5.75 16.71
CA ALA A 134 2.44 6.89 16.59
C ALA A 134 1.80 8.18 17.12
N LEU A 135 0.56 8.48 16.72
CA LEU A 135 -0.18 9.66 17.17
C LEU A 135 -0.40 9.67 18.69
N ARG A 136 -0.68 8.51 19.31
CA ARG A 136 -0.79 8.41 20.78
C ARG A 136 0.54 8.70 21.47
N ARG A 137 1.66 8.23 20.91
CA ARG A 137 3.01 8.52 21.43
C ARG A 137 3.37 10.00 21.30
N CYS A 138 2.78 10.73 20.35
CA CYS A 138 2.87 12.19 20.31
C CYS A 138 2.01 12.88 21.40
N GLY A 139 1.10 12.19 22.08
CA GLY A 139 0.20 12.75 23.10
C GLY A 139 -1.26 12.88 22.66
N CYS A 140 -1.63 12.43 21.46
CA CYS A 140 -3.01 12.47 20.98
C CYS A 140 -3.90 11.49 21.78
N PRO A 141 -5.10 11.90 22.26
CA PRO A 141 -6.04 10.99 22.90
C PRO A 141 -6.40 9.80 22.01
N ALA A 142 -6.60 8.62 22.60
CA ALA A 142 -6.75 7.37 21.85
C ALA A 142 -7.90 7.40 20.80
N ALA A 143 -9.04 7.97 21.16
CA ALA A 143 -10.19 8.09 20.25
C ALA A 143 -9.87 9.02 19.06
N THR A 144 -9.21 10.16 19.33
CA THR A 144 -8.78 11.12 18.31
C THR A 144 -7.71 10.53 17.40
N ALA A 145 -6.73 9.82 17.97
CA ALA A 145 -5.65 9.17 17.23
C ALA A 145 -6.20 8.11 16.25
N ARG A 146 -7.17 7.30 16.73
CA ARG A 146 -7.86 6.32 15.88
C ARG A 146 -8.59 6.99 14.73
N ARG A 147 -9.40 8.01 15.01
CA ARG A 147 -10.16 8.74 13.98
C ARG A 147 -9.23 9.37 12.94
N ARG A 148 -8.16 10.05 13.38
CA ARG A 148 -7.17 10.66 12.48
C ARG A 148 -6.46 9.62 11.62
N ALA A 149 -6.16 8.44 12.16
CA ALA A 149 -5.56 7.37 11.37
C ALA A 149 -6.53 6.83 10.32
N GLU A 150 -7.81 6.64 10.65
CA GLU A 150 -8.86 6.27 9.70
C GLU A 150 -9.03 7.35 8.61
N ASP A 151 -9.09 8.64 9.00
CA ASP A 151 -9.18 9.78 8.08
C ASP A 151 -7.96 9.86 7.16
N ALA A 152 -6.75 9.60 7.68
CA ALA A 152 -5.54 9.54 6.87
C ALA A 152 -5.63 8.45 5.79
N MET A 153 -6.21 7.28 6.11
CA MET A 153 -6.42 6.23 5.12
C MET A 153 -7.42 6.66 4.05
N LEU A 154 -8.51 7.32 4.44
CA LEU A 154 -9.50 7.88 3.51
C LEU A 154 -8.85 8.90 2.57
N VAL A 155 -8.03 9.81 3.09
CA VAL A 155 -7.32 10.82 2.30
C VAL A 155 -6.33 10.16 1.34
N ILE A 156 -5.48 9.24 1.80
CA ILE A 156 -4.48 8.58 0.95
C ILE A 156 -5.16 7.81 -0.17
N GLN A 157 -6.15 6.96 0.14
CA GLN A 157 -6.82 6.14 -0.86
C GLN A 157 -7.66 6.99 -1.82
N GLY A 158 -8.40 7.98 -1.30
CA GLY A 158 -9.19 8.90 -2.11
C GLY A 158 -8.31 9.73 -3.05
N ALA A 159 -7.17 10.23 -2.57
CA ALA A 159 -6.26 11.01 -3.39
C ALA A 159 -5.63 10.18 -4.53
N LEU A 160 -5.34 8.89 -4.31
CA LEU A 160 -4.88 7.99 -5.38
C LEU A 160 -5.95 7.81 -6.45
N VAL A 161 -7.22 7.64 -6.05
CA VAL A 161 -8.35 7.50 -6.99
C VAL A 161 -8.51 8.77 -7.82
N ILE A 162 -8.57 9.94 -7.18
CA ILE A 162 -8.77 11.21 -7.88
C ILE A 162 -7.57 11.56 -8.76
N ALA A 163 -6.33 11.36 -8.29
CA ALA A 163 -5.14 11.58 -9.11
C ALA A 163 -5.16 10.72 -10.38
N ARG A 164 -5.59 9.45 -10.26
CA ARG A 164 -5.69 8.53 -11.40
C ARG A 164 -6.85 8.89 -12.34
N ALA A 165 -7.98 9.35 -11.81
CA ALA A 165 -9.15 9.73 -12.58
C ALA A 165 -8.94 11.01 -13.40
N LEU A 166 -8.20 11.97 -12.83
CA LEU A 166 -7.90 13.26 -13.48
C LEU A 166 -6.58 13.25 -14.26
N ASP A 167 -5.81 12.15 -14.21
CA ASP A 167 -4.44 12.07 -14.70
C ASP A 167 -3.53 13.21 -14.17
N ASP A 168 -3.76 13.60 -12.91
CA ASP A 168 -3.03 14.68 -12.24
C ASP A 168 -2.38 14.20 -10.93
N PRO A 169 -1.09 13.82 -10.95
CA PRO A 169 -0.37 13.39 -9.75
C PRO A 169 -0.19 14.51 -8.70
N LYS A 170 -0.39 15.78 -9.08
CA LYS A 170 -0.30 16.90 -8.13
C LYS A 170 -1.42 16.85 -7.09
N VAL A 171 -2.57 16.27 -7.43
CA VAL A 171 -3.67 16.07 -6.46
C VAL A 171 -3.21 15.22 -5.28
N PHE A 172 -2.52 14.11 -5.56
CA PHE A 172 -1.99 13.24 -4.52
C PHE A 172 -0.90 13.92 -3.69
N SER A 173 0.06 14.57 -4.35
CA SER A 173 1.17 15.25 -3.67
C SER A 173 0.68 16.36 -2.74
N ARG A 174 -0.31 17.15 -3.19
CA ARG A 174 -0.97 18.17 -2.35
C ARG A 174 -1.67 17.54 -1.15
N ALA A 175 -2.43 16.47 -1.35
CA ALA A 175 -3.10 15.78 -0.26
C ALA A 175 -2.10 15.23 0.78
N MET A 176 -0.93 14.75 0.36
CA MET A 176 0.11 14.26 1.27
C MET A 176 0.76 15.40 2.07
N ALA A 177 1.02 16.54 1.44
CA ALA A 177 1.51 17.73 2.12
C ALA A 177 0.52 18.24 3.18
N ASP A 178 -0.76 18.37 2.81
CA ASP A 178 -1.83 18.81 3.73
C ASP A 178 -2.02 17.81 4.88
N LEU A 179 -1.99 16.50 4.58
CA LEU A 179 -2.15 15.44 5.57
C LEU A 179 -1.02 15.47 6.60
N LYS A 180 0.24 15.71 6.17
CA LYS A 180 1.37 15.86 7.09
C LYS A 180 1.12 16.98 8.11
N GLY A 181 0.63 18.13 7.65
CA GLY A 181 0.27 19.24 8.53
C GLY A 181 -0.82 18.85 9.53
N ARG A 182 -1.93 18.27 9.05
CA ARG A 182 -3.07 17.88 9.92
C ARG A 182 -2.71 16.85 10.97
N LEU A 183 -1.82 15.91 10.67
CA LEU A 183 -1.41 14.88 11.63
C LEU A 183 -0.50 15.43 12.74
N LEU A 184 0.29 16.46 12.46
CA LEU A 184 1.31 16.99 13.37
C LEU A 184 0.88 18.28 14.11
N VAL A 185 -0.03 19.07 13.55
CA VAL A 185 -0.41 20.39 14.12
C VAL A 185 -1.35 20.27 15.33
N ASP A 186 -2.25 19.30 15.35
CA ASP A 186 -3.31 19.21 16.37
C ASP A 186 -2.97 18.26 17.55
N VAL A 187 -1.69 18.10 17.88
CA VAL A 187 -1.26 17.36 19.08
C VAL A 187 -1.07 18.31 20.28
N ALA A 188 -0.83 19.60 20.01
CA ALA A 188 -0.56 20.61 21.02
C ALA A 188 -1.81 21.31 21.60
N SER A 189 -3.01 21.06 21.05
CA SER A 189 -4.23 21.83 21.35
C SER A 189 -5.23 21.17 22.31
N THR A 190 -4.87 20.07 22.98
CA THR A 190 -5.65 19.56 24.12
C THR A 190 -5.15 20.16 25.43
N GLU A 191 -5.53 21.42 25.70
CA GLU A 191 -5.63 21.90 27.07
C GLU A 191 -6.71 21.10 27.82
N PRO A 192 -6.47 20.68 29.06
CA PRO A 192 -7.50 20.05 29.88
C PRO A 192 -8.47 21.14 30.36
N VAL A 193 -9.77 20.92 30.12
CA VAL A 193 -10.84 21.56 30.91
C VAL A 193 -11.08 20.73 32.16
#